data_AF-A0A6N2VGJ5-F1
#
_entry.id   AF-A0A6N2VGJ5-F1
#
_cell.length_a   1.000
_cell.length_b   1.000
_cell.length_c   1.000
_cell.angle_alpha   90.00
_cell.angle_beta   90.00
_cell.angle_gamma   90.00
#
_symmetry.space_group_name_H-M   'P 1'
#
loop_
_entity.id
_entity.type
_entity.pdbx_description
1 polymer ?
#
loop_
_entity_poly.entity_id
_entity_poly.type
_entity_poly.pdbx_seq_one_letter_code
_entity_poly.pdbx_strand_id
1 'polypeptide(L)'
;MQTYYIGVRWKEGGVPEIQGTSVSNVAEIKLTEKGYFIYAYEYVIAHASLRQYWRIEPLPEDCQELTEKYISGLSYVNYNVLVTNWNSSNVKDILMPCMYEDIYRISTGENLKTEDWKIPAEEYERIMTTYFPVSIEQLREYCGYDEGSDSYEYEMIYASPYPPFGEVVDYIKNADGTITLIVDGVWPDYNSDLAFRNTVVVQPFEDGTFRYLSNSIEQIELELPPIARTKG
;
A
#
# COMPACT_ATOMS: atom_id res chain seq x y z
N MET A 1 -11.40 -30.90 -4.00
CA MET A 1 -10.23 -30.48 -4.82
C MET A 1 -9.04 -30.30 -3.88
N GLN A 2 -7.80 -30.48 -4.34
CA GLN A 2 -6.61 -30.34 -3.50
C GLN A 2 -5.56 -29.49 -4.21
N THR A 3 -4.75 -28.77 -3.44
CA THR A 3 -3.50 -28.16 -3.92
C THR A 3 -2.32 -29.02 -3.48
N TYR A 4 -1.28 -29.06 -4.31
CA TYR A 4 -0.02 -29.73 -4.03
C TYR A 4 1.12 -28.74 -4.21
N TYR A 5 1.78 -28.35 -3.12
CA TYR A 5 2.90 -27.41 -3.13
C TYR A 5 4.22 -28.18 -3.02
N ILE A 6 5.21 -27.79 -3.83
CA ILE A 6 6.57 -28.32 -3.80
C ILE A 6 7.51 -27.15 -3.53
N GLY A 7 8.14 -27.15 -2.35
CA GLY A 7 9.19 -26.19 -2.03
C GLY A 7 10.51 -26.65 -2.64
N VAL A 8 11.18 -25.78 -3.39
CA VAL A 8 12.50 -26.03 -3.97
C VAL A 8 13.50 -25.08 -3.33
N ARG A 9 14.65 -25.60 -2.90
CA ARG A 9 15.77 -24.79 -2.41
C ARG A 9 17.04 -25.06 -3.21
N TRP A 10 17.95 -24.11 -3.21
CA TRP A 10 19.25 -24.23 -3.88
C TRP A 10 20.33 -24.65 -2.88
N LYS A 11 21.13 -25.65 -3.25
CA LYS A 11 22.35 -26.00 -2.51
C LYS A 11 23.50 -25.07 -2.87
N GLU A 12 24.51 -25.06 -2.01
CA GLU A 12 25.83 -24.57 -2.37
C GLU A 12 26.31 -25.25 -3.66
N GLY A 13 26.71 -24.46 -4.67
CA GLY A 13 27.00 -24.93 -6.02
C GLY A 13 25.84 -24.87 -7.03
N GLY A 14 24.67 -24.34 -6.66
CA GLY A 14 23.59 -24.03 -7.60
C GLY A 14 22.75 -25.22 -8.05
N VAL A 15 22.77 -26.33 -7.29
CA VAL A 15 21.93 -27.51 -7.58
C VAL A 15 20.59 -27.37 -6.85
N PRO A 16 19.44 -27.45 -7.53
CA PRO A 16 18.13 -27.39 -6.88
C PRO A 16 17.81 -28.72 -6.18
N GLU A 17 17.13 -28.67 -5.04
CA GLU A 17 16.55 -29.84 -4.40
C GLU A 17 15.14 -29.55 -3.85
N ILE A 18 14.33 -30.61 -3.75
CA ILE A 18 13.03 -30.53 -3.09
C ILE A 18 13.27 -30.39 -1.59
N GLN A 19 12.85 -29.27 -1.02
CA GLN A 19 12.89 -28.99 0.41
C GLN A 19 11.73 -29.67 1.13
N GLY A 20 10.57 -29.78 0.48
CA GLY A 20 9.39 -30.41 1.05
C GLY A 20 8.19 -30.33 0.13
N THR A 21 7.14 -31.07 0.49
CA THR A 21 5.87 -31.07 -0.23
C THR A 21 4.72 -30.95 0.76
N SER A 22 3.67 -30.23 0.40
CA SER A 22 2.44 -30.14 1.22
C SER A 22 1.20 -30.33 0.36
N VAL A 23 0.18 -30.96 0.95
CA VAL A 23 -1.12 -31.18 0.32
C VAL A 23 -2.18 -30.54 1.18
N SER A 24 -3.03 -29.71 0.58
CA SER A 24 -4.11 -29.04 1.29
C SER A 24 -5.43 -29.22 0.54
N ASN A 25 -6.47 -29.63 1.27
CA ASN A 25 -7.83 -29.67 0.74
C ASN A 25 -8.35 -28.26 0.53
N VAL A 26 -9.02 -28.03 -0.60
CA VAL A 26 -9.63 -26.75 -0.95
C VAL A 26 -11.11 -26.82 -0.65
N ALA A 27 -11.58 -25.88 0.18
CA ALA A 27 -12.98 -25.76 0.58
C ALA A 27 -13.77 -24.83 -0.34
N GLU A 28 -13.14 -23.76 -0.83
CA GLU A 28 -13.77 -22.71 -1.63
C GLU A 28 -12.89 -22.34 -2.82
N ILE A 29 -13.52 -22.02 -3.95
CA ILE A 29 -12.89 -21.42 -5.13
C ILE A 29 -13.82 -20.33 -5.64
N LYS A 30 -13.27 -19.17 -5.95
CA LYS A 30 -13.94 -18.07 -6.63
C LYS A 30 -13.07 -17.59 -7.77
N LEU A 31 -13.61 -17.57 -8.98
CA LEU A 31 -13.07 -16.78 -10.07
C LEU A 31 -13.90 -15.50 -10.13
N THR A 32 -13.27 -14.35 -9.90
CA THR A 32 -13.95 -13.06 -9.93
C THR A 32 -14.09 -12.56 -11.37
N GLU A 33 -14.98 -11.58 -11.57
CA GLU A 33 -15.23 -11.02 -12.91
C GLU A 33 -14.01 -10.29 -13.48
N LYS A 34 -13.14 -9.70 -12.63
CA LYS A 34 -11.93 -9.01 -13.08
C LYS A 34 -10.71 -9.93 -13.13
N GLY A 35 -10.88 -11.24 -13.01
CA GLY A 35 -9.82 -12.20 -13.28
C GLY A 35 -8.92 -12.52 -12.07
N TYR A 36 -9.44 -12.48 -10.85
CA TYR A 36 -8.81 -13.08 -9.69
C TYR A 36 -9.31 -14.50 -9.45
N PHE A 37 -8.38 -15.45 -9.41
CA PHE A 37 -8.61 -16.79 -8.90
C PHE A 37 -8.28 -16.83 -7.41
N ILE A 38 -9.31 -16.93 -6.57
CA ILE A 38 -9.23 -16.95 -5.11
C ILE A 38 -9.66 -18.32 -4.61
N TYR A 39 -8.95 -18.88 -3.63
CA TYR A 39 -9.33 -20.14 -3.01
C TYR A 39 -8.97 -20.20 -1.53
N ALA A 40 -9.74 -20.98 -0.76
CA ALA A 40 -9.52 -21.18 0.67
C ALA A 40 -9.31 -22.66 0.99
N TYR A 41 -8.44 -22.94 1.97
CA TYR A 41 -8.22 -24.29 2.47
C TYR A 41 -9.29 -24.70 3.48
N GLU A 42 -9.57 -26.00 3.60
CA GLU A 42 -10.44 -26.54 4.67
C GLU A 42 -9.89 -26.24 6.07
N TYR A 43 -8.56 -26.20 6.20
CA TYR A 43 -7.87 -25.90 7.44
C TYR A 43 -7.03 -24.63 7.27
N VAL A 44 -7.39 -23.58 8.01
CA VAL A 44 -6.62 -22.33 8.06
C VAL A 44 -5.49 -22.50 9.09
N ILE A 45 -4.25 -22.38 8.62
CA ILE A 45 -3.07 -22.41 9.49
C ILE A 45 -3.01 -21.07 10.23
N ALA A 46 -2.74 -21.12 11.54
CA ALA A 46 -2.54 -19.91 12.33
C ALA A 46 -1.45 -19.02 11.69
N HIS A 47 -1.72 -17.71 11.60
CA HIS A 47 -0.83 -16.71 10.99
C HIS A 47 -0.65 -16.82 9.45
N ALA A 48 -1.46 -17.61 8.74
CA ALA A 48 -1.53 -17.61 7.28
C ALA A 48 -2.70 -16.74 6.77
N SER A 49 -2.65 -16.32 5.51
CA SER A 49 -3.79 -15.69 4.81
C SER A 49 -5.04 -16.58 4.89
N LEU A 50 -6.21 -15.96 5.02
CA LEU A 50 -7.49 -16.69 5.00
C LEU A 50 -7.73 -17.32 3.63
N ARG A 51 -7.28 -16.63 2.59
CA ARG A 51 -7.39 -17.05 1.19
C ARG A 51 -6.06 -16.92 0.46
N GLN A 52 -5.88 -17.78 -0.52
CA GLN A 52 -4.83 -17.68 -1.52
C GLN A 52 -5.42 -17.07 -2.78
N TYR A 53 -4.64 -16.32 -3.54
CA TYR A 53 -5.13 -15.64 -4.73
C TYR A 53 -4.08 -15.51 -5.82
N TRP A 54 -4.55 -15.47 -7.07
CA TRP A 54 -3.73 -15.23 -8.26
C TRP A 54 -4.52 -14.35 -9.23
N ARG A 55 -3.86 -13.31 -9.76
CA ARG A 55 -4.40 -12.57 -10.91
C ARG A 55 -4.14 -13.40 -12.16
N ILE A 56 -5.19 -13.96 -12.75
CA ILE A 56 -5.08 -14.81 -13.95
C ILE A 56 -5.10 -14.01 -15.25
N GLU A 57 -5.76 -12.85 -15.23
CA GLU A 57 -5.78 -11.91 -16.33
C GLU A 57 -4.96 -10.68 -15.95
N PRO A 58 -3.73 -10.53 -16.49
CA PRO A 58 -2.87 -9.42 -16.12
C PRO A 58 -3.50 -8.09 -16.57
N LEU A 59 -3.25 -7.03 -15.80
CA LEU A 59 -3.63 -5.67 -16.18
C LEU A 59 -2.83 -5.20 -17.41
N PRO A 60 -3.29 -4.16 -18.12
CA PRO A 60 -2.46 -3.48 -19.12
C PRO A 60 -1.09 -3.06 -18.53
N GLU A 61 -0.03 -3.13 -19.34
CA GLU A 61 1.36 -2.84 -18.89
C GLU A 61 1.46 -1.45 -18.25
N ASP A 62 0.92 -0.42 -18.88
CA ASP A 62 0.86 0.94 -18.32
C ASP A 62 0.22 0.97 -16.92
N CYS A 63 -0.86 0.22 -16.70
CA CYS A 63 -1.55 0.16 -15.42
C CYS A 63 -0.70 -0.56 -14.36
N GLN A 64 0.04 -1.60 -14.74
CA GLN A 64 1.00 -2.25 -13.84
C GLN A 64 2.12 -1.28 -13.45
N GLU A 65 2.71 -0.55 -14.41
CA GLU A 65 3.74 0.45 -14.14
C GLU A 65 3.24 1.58 -13.23
N LEU A 66 2.02 2.07 -13.48
CA LEU A 66 1.39 3.10 -12.64
C LEU A 66 1.07 2.58 -11.24
N THR A 67 0.68 1.32 -11.10
CA THR A 67 0.50 0.66 -9.81
C THR A 67 1.80 0.65 -9.05
N GLU A 68 2.87 0.12 -9.66
CA GLU A 68 4.17 0.01 -9.00
C GLU A 68 4.78 1.35 -8.65
N LYS A 69 4.55 2.37 -9.48
CA LYS A 69 5.11 3.70 -9.27
C LYS A 69 4.37 4.53 -8.23
N TYR A 70 3.04 4.44 -8.19
CA TYR A 70 2.21 5.41 -7.45
C TYR A 70 1.33 4.80 -6.37
N ILE A 71 1.16 3.47 -6.33
CA ILE A 71 0.22 2.83 -5.39
C ILE A 71 0.93 1.79 -4.53
N SER A 72 1.84 1.00 -5.13
CA SER A 72 2.66 0.04 -4.41
C SER A 72 3.45 0.72 -3.31
N GLY A 73 3.40 0.11 -2.12
CA GLY A 73 4.01 0.64 -0.91
C GLY A 73 3.09 1.49 -0.05
N LEU A 74 1.92 1.91 -0.55
CA LEU A 74 0.89 2.54 0.29
C LEU A 74 0.02 1.51 1.02
N SER A 75 -0.51 1.89 2.18
CA SER A 75 -1.33 1.04 3.03
C SER A 75 -2.76 1.55 3.19
N TYR A 76 -3.72 0.63 3.15
CA TYR A 76 -5.13 0.87 3.47
C TYR A 76 -5.47 0.73 4.96
N VAL A 77 -4.53 0.24 5.78
CA VAL A 77 -4.80 -0.17 7.17
C VAL A 77 -3.89 0.50 8.19
N ASN A 78 -2.75 1.04 7.75
CA ASN A 78 -1.74 1.62 8.65
C ASN A 78 -1.92 3.13 8.84
N TYR A 79 -2.45 3.82 7.82
CA TYR A 79 -2.69 5.26 7.81
C TYR A 79 -3.80 5.60 6.79
N ASN A 80 -4.16 6.88 6.72
CA ASN A 80 -5.43 7.30 6.16
C ASN A 80 -5.39 7.78 4.69
N VAL A 81 -4.24 7.72 4.02
CA VAL A 81 -4.04 8.25 2.66
C VAL A 81 -5.05 7.70 1.65
N LEU A 82 -5.31 6.39 1.67
CA LEU A 82 -6.19 5.71 0.71
C LEU A 82 -7.61 5.45 1.25
N VAL A 83 -7.87 5.71 2.54
CA VAL A 83 -9.17 5.47 3.20
C VAL A 83 -9.87 6.77 3.64
N THR A 84 -9.30 7.93 3.31
CA THR A 84 -9.92 9.25 3.52
C THR A 84 -10.10 9.97 2.18
N ASN A 85 -11.23 10.67 2.04
CA ASN A 85 -11.41 11.65 0.96
C ASN A 85 -10.63 12.92 1.30
N TRP A 86 -9.59 13.23 0.53
CA TRP A 86 -8.74 14.38 0.81
C TRP A 86 -8.23 15.07 -0.45
N ASN A 87 -7.92 16.35 -0.29
CA ASN A 87 -7.22 17.19 -1.26
C ASN A 87 -6.40 18.25 -0.50
N SER A 88 -5.86 19.26 -1.21
CA SER A 88 -5.06 20.32 -0.58
C SER A 88 -5.75 21.09 0.56
N SER A 89 -7.09 21.16 0.57
CA SER A 89 -7.84 21.89 1.61
C SER A 89 -7.91 21.17 2.95
N ASN A 90 -7.74 19.84 2.96
CA ASN A 90 -7.86 19.00 4.15
C ASN A 90 -6.78 17.91 4.25
N VAL A 91 -5.65 18.09 3.55
CA VAL A 91 -4.51 17.14 3.55
C VAL A 91 -3.99 16.82 4.97
N LYS A 92 -4.18 17.72 5.94
CA LYS A 92 -3.85 17.46 7.35
C LYS A 92 -4.58 16.24 7.94
N ASP A 93 -5.74 15.87 7.39
CA ASP A 93 -6.57 14.76 7.89
C ASP A 93 -5.92 13.39 7.64
N ILE A 94 -4.92 13.32 6.75
CA ILE A 94 -4.16 12.10 6.46
C ILE A 94 -2.76 12.07 7.08
N LEU A 95 -2.33 13.15 7.73
CA LEU A 95 -1.02 13.23 8.34
C LEU A 95 -0.95 12.32 9.57
N MET A 96 -0.11 11.30 9.48
CA MET A 96 0.16 10.36 10.57
C MET A 96 1.67 10.07 10.57
N PRO A 97 2.38 10.19 11.71
CA PRO A 97 3.84 9.98 11.76
C PRO A 97 4.29 8.66 11.13
N CYS A 98 3.53 7.58 11.38
CA CYS A 98 3.83 6.23 10.88
C CYS A 98 3.87 6.11 9.35
N MET A 99 3.19 6.98 8.61
CA MET A 99 3.20 6.91 7.14
C MET A 99 4.59 7.17 6.54
N TYR A 100 5.44 7.88 7.27
CA TYR A 100 6.75 8.30 6.77
C TYR A 100 7.63 7.13 6.34
N GLU A 101 7.57 5.98 7.02
CA GLU A 101 8.36 4.80 6.66
C GLU A 101 8.08 4.33 5.22
N ASP A 102 6.81 4.27 4.83
CA ASP A 102 6.39 3.87 3.49
C ASP A 102 6.72 4.96 2.46
N ILE A 103 6.53 6.23 2.79
CA ILE A 103 6.87 7.36 1.90
C ILE A 103 8.39 7.48 1.69
N TYR A 104 9.18 7.23 2.72
CA TYR A 104 10.64 7.15 2.64
C TYR A 104 11.07 6.06 1.67
N ARG A 105 10.48 4.85 1.78
CA ARG A 105 10.77 3.74 0.87
C ARG A 105 10.36 4.06 -0.57
N ILE A 106 9.23 4.73 -0.78
CA ILE A 106 8.82 5.23 -2.10
C ILE A 106 9.83 6.26 -2.64
N SER A 107 10.36 7.11 -1.77
CA SER A 107 11.30 8.17 -2.17
C SER A 107 12.71 7.67 -2.46
N THR A 108 13.20 6.68 -1.72
CA THR A 108 14.62 6.28 -1.73
C THR A 108 14.85 4.87 -2.29
N GLY A 109 13.81 4.02 -2.30
CA GLY A 109 13.94 2.59 -2.55
C GLY A 109 14.58 1.82 -1.39
N GLU A 110 14.88 2.47 -0.26
CA GLU A 110 15.55 1.88 0.88
C GLU A 110 14.61 1.74 2.09
N ASN A 111 14.93 0.81 2.99
CA ASN A 111 14.26 0.74 4.29
C ASN A 111 14.82 1.82 5.22
N LEU A 112 13.92 2.53 5.90
CA LEU A 112 14.28 3.56 6.86
C LEU A 112 15.16 2.97 7.97
N LYS A 113 16.26 3.66 8.27
CA LYS A 113 17.12 3.36 9.42
C LYS A 113 17.04 4.53 10.36
N THR A 114 16.63 4.28 11.60
CA THR A 114 16.52 5.31 12.63
C THR A 114 17.60 5.12 13.68
N GLU A 115 18.15 6.23 14.15
CA GLU A 115 19.01 6.27 15.34
C GLU A 115 18.16 6.87 16.48
N ASP A 116 18.18 6.22 17.65
CA ASP A 116 17.41 6.64 18.82
C ASP A 116 15.91 6.92 18.56
N TRP A 117 15.30 6.20 17.62
CA TRP A 117 13.90 6.38 17.21
C TRP A 117 13.57 7.79 16.70
N LYS A 118 14.57 8.49 16.14
CA LYS A 118 14.42 9.85 15.61
C LYS A 118 14.71 9.92 14.13
N ILE A 119 14.01 10.84 13.47
CA ILE A 119 14.19 11.18 12.06
C ILE A 119 14.56 12.66 11.98
N PRO A 120 15.69 13.04 11.36
CA PRO A 120 16.06 14.45 11.20
C PRO A 120 14.98 15.27 10.51
N ALA A 121 14.66 16.45 11.05
CA ALA A 121 13.55 17.27 10.54
C ALA A 121 13.76 17.68 9.08
N GLU A 122 14.98 18.04 8.69
CA GLU A 122 15.31 18.38 7.30
C GLU A 122 14.93 17.26 6.32
N GLU A 123 15.22 16.00 6.66
CA GLU A 123 14.89 14.86 5.80
C GLU A 123 13.39 14.59 5.78
N TYR A 124 12.76 14.57 6.95
CA TYR A 124 11.33 14.32 7.11
C TYR A 124 10.51 15.34 6.33
N GLU A 125 10.76 16.63 6.57
CA GLU A 125 10.07 17.75 5.95
C GLU A 125 10.29 17.75 4.44
N ARG A 126 11.53 17.54 3.95
CA ARG A 126 11.83 17.50 2.53
C ARG A 126 11.06 16.39 1.81
N ILE A 127 11.05 15.16 2.34
CA ILE A 127 10.35 14.04 1.71
C ILE A 127 8.84 14.28 1.77
N MET A 128 8.27 14.59 2.95
CA MET A 128 6.83 14.74 3.10
C MET A 128 6.26 15.88 2.24
N THR A 129 6.95 17.03 2.17
CA THR A 129 6.54 18.16 1.31
C THR A 129 6.77 17.91 -0.18
N THR A 130 7.65 16.96 -0.55
CA THR A 130 7.78 16.50 -1.93
C THR A 130 6.52 15.73 -2.34
N TYR A 131 6.14 14.72 -1.56
CA TYR A 131 5.09 13.77 -1.94
C TYR A 131 3.66 14.21 -1.60
N PHE A 132 3.47 15.18 -0.70
CA PHE A 132 2.15 15.71 -0.34
C PHE A 132 2.11 17.25 -0.36
N PRO A 133 0.96 17.88 -0.63
CA PRO A 133 0.78 19.33 -0.66
C PRO A 133 0.63 19.89 0.76
N VAL A 134 1.58 19.58 1.63
CA VAL A 134 1.62 19.97 3.04
C VAL A 134 2.69 21.01 3.28
N SER A 135 2.50 21.86 4.28
CA SER A 135 3.54 22.80 4.74
C SER A 135 4.35 22.21 5.89
N ILE A 136 5.55 22.76 6.10
CA ILE A 136 6.40 22.39 7.24
C ILE A 136 5.67 22.64 8.56
N GLU A 137 4.94 23.74 8.67
CA GLU A 137 4.16 24.08 9.87
C GLU A 137 3.11 23.00 10.17
N GLN A 138 2.42 22.49 9.14
CA GLN A 138 1.47 21.39 9.30
C GLN A 138 2.18 20.11 9.75
N LEU A 139 3.34 19.78 9.16
CA LEU A 139 4.10 18.60 9.61
C LEU A 139 4.52 18.74 11.08
N ARG A 140 5.03 19.91 11.48
CA ARG A 140 5.44 20.15 12.87
C ARG A 140 4.27 20.09 13.86
N GLU A 141 3.09 20.56 13.46
CA GLU A 141 1.88 20.53 14.28
C GLU A 141 1.29 19.11 14.44
N TYR A 142 1.29 18.30 13.37
CA TYR A 142 0.54 17.03 13.34
C TYR A 142 1.41 15.77 13.41
N CYS A 143 2.71 15.85 13.13
CA CYS A 143 3.57 14.68 13.03
C CYS A 143 4.55 14.49 14.21
N GLY A 144 4.41 15.25 15.31
CA GLY A 144 5.21 15.05 16.52
C GLY A 144 6.64 15.57 16.42
N TYR A 145 6.81 16.80 15.92
CA TYR A 145 8.11 17.47 15.86
C TYR A 145 8.64 17.85 17.25
N ASP A 146 9.91 17.56 17.50
CA ASP A 146 10.65 17.89 18.72
C ASP A 146 11.65 19.02 18.46
N GLU A 147 11.37 20.22 19.00
CA GLU A 147 12.23 21.40 18.87
C GLU A 147 13.62 21.23 19.50
N GLY A 148 13.74 20.42 20.55
CA GLY A 148 14.99 20.26 21.31
C GLY A 148 16.05 19.48 20.55
N SER A 149 15.63 18.61 19.65
CA SER A 149 16.48 17.74 18.84
C SER A 149 16.33 17.93 17.33
N ASP A 150 15.47 18.85 16.89
CA ASP A 150 15.19 19.16 15.49
C ASP A 150 14.88 17.88 14.69
N SER A 151 13.91 17.12 15.22
CA SER A 151 13.58 15.78 14.71
C SER A 151 12.12 15.42 14.89
N TYR A 152 11.69 14.36 14.22
CA TYR A 152 10.39 13.71 14.39
C TYR A 152 10.59 12.35 15.06
N GLU A 153 9.68 11.98 15.95
CA GLU A 153 9.66 10.64 16.54
C GLU A 153 9.25 9.61 15.47
N TYR A 154 10.01 8.51 15.38
CA TYR A 154 9.67 7.40 14.51
C TYR A 154 8.55 6.57 15.12
N GLU A 155 7.38 6.59 14.48
CA GLU A 155 6.26 5.71 14.84
C GLU A 155 6.23 4.48 13.93
N MET A 156 6.45 3.30 14.54
CA MET A 156 6.48 2.04 13.80
C MET A 156 5.09 1.61 13.32
N ILE A 157 5.03 1.17 12.06
CA ILE A 157 3.85 0.50 11.51
C ILE A 157 3.74 -0.92 12.09
N TYR A 158 2.57 -1.27 12.64
CA TYR A 158 2.26 -2.64 13.03
C TYR A 158 1.53 -3.36 11.90
N ALA A 159 1.92 -4.62 11.64
CA ALA A 159 1.25 -5.44 10.64
C ALA A 159 -0.22 -5.68 11.05
N SER A 160 -1.15 -5.17 10.24
CA SER A 160 -2.55 -5.57 10.30
C SER A 160 -2.75 -6.82 9.44
N PRO A 161 -3.44 -7.86 9.94
CA PRO A 161 -3.69 -9.06 9.16
C PRO A 161 -4.63 -8.76 7.99
N TYR A 162 -4.39 -9.43 6.87
CA TYR A 162 -5.28 -9.45 5.70
C TYR A 162 -5.58 -8.05 5.11
N PRO A 163 -4.57 -7.19 4.85
CA PRO A 163 -4.83 -5.87 4.30
C PRO A 163 -5.30 -5.98 2.83
N PRO A 164 -6.23 -5.11 2.39
CA PRO A 164 -6.43 -4.91 0.96
C PRO A 164 -5.22 -4.20 0.35
N PHE A 165 -5.07 -4.32 -0.97
CA PHE A 165 -4.07 -3.60 -1.74
C PHE A 165 -4.72 -2.96 -2.97
N GLY A 166 -4.08 -1.93 -3.51
CA GLY A 166 -4.59 -1.17 -4.65
C GLY A 166 -3.92 -1.60 -5.95
N GLU A 167 -4.70 -1.69 -7.02
CA GLU A 167 -4.18 -1.84 -8.38
C GLU A 167 -4.80 -0.76 -9.28
N VAL A 168 -3.99 -0.10 -10.11
CA VAL A 168 -4.49 0.82 -11.13
C VAL A 168 -5.16 -0.01 -12.22
N VAL A 169 -6.44 0.26 -12.51
CA VAL A 169 -7.18 -0.45 -13.56
C VAL A 169 -7.45 0.41 -14.78
N ASP A 170 -7.39 1.72 -14.63
CA ASP A 170 -7.53 2.72 -15.70
C ASP A 170 -6.87 4.03 -15.26
N TYR A 171 -6.61 4.94 -16.21
CA TYR A 171 -6.01 6.23 -15.91
C TYR A 171 -6.31 7.29 -16.96
N ILE A 172 -6.21 8.56 -16.55
CA ILE A 172 -6.38 9.73 -17.43
C ILE A 172 -5.15 10.62 -17.30
N LYS A 173 -4.52 10.95 -18.44
CA LYS A 173 -3.48 11.99 -18.51
C LYS A 173 -4.14 13.34 -18.74
N ASN A 174 -4.04 14.24 -17.78
CA ASN A 174 -4.69 15.54 -17.82
C ASN A 174 -3.86 16.57 -18.60
N ALA A 175 -4.53 17.60 -19.11
CA ALA A 175 -3.88 18.66 -19.90
C ALA A 175 -2.89 19.51 -19.09
N ASP A 176 -3.01 19.52 -17.76
CA ASP A 176 -2.10 20.22 -16.84
C ASP A 176 -0.87 19.39 -16.44
N GLY A 177 -0.71 18.20 -17.02
CA GLY A 177 0.40 17.29 -16.74
C GLY A 177 0.19 16.36 -15.55
N THR A 178 -0.93 16.49 -14.83
CA THR A 178 -1.29 15.52 -13.77
C THR A 178 -1.84 14.22 -14.38
N ILE A 179 -1.86 13.16 -13.57
CA ILE A 179 -2.45 11.86 -13.92
C ILE A 179 -3.52 11.54 -12.89
N THR A 180 -4.72 11.21 -13.36
CA THR A 180 -5.79 10.65 -12.54
C THR A 180 -5.75 9.13 -12.67
N LEU A 181 -5.51 8.44 -11.55
CA LEU A 181 -5.47 6.98 -11.45
C LEU A 181 -6.81 6.47 -10.94
N ILE A 182 -7.36 5.46 -11.62
CA ILE A 182 -8.51 4.69 -11.14
C ILE A 182 -7.96 3.41 -10.52
N VAL A 183 -8.12 3.28 -9.21
CA VAL A 183 -7.47 2.23 -8.41
C VAL A 183 -8.53 1.36 -7.77
N ASP A 184 -8.52 0.07 -8.07
CA ASP A 184 -9.41 -0.90 -7.44
C ASP A 184 -8.75 -1.43 -6.16
N GLY A 185 -9.49 -1.38 -5.06
CA GLY A 185 -9.13 -2.00 -3.80
C GLY A 185 -9.42 -3.50 -3.82
N VAL A 186 -8.39 -4.30 -3.99
CA VAL A 186 -8.49 -5.76 -4.01
C VAL A 186 -8.38 -6.28 -2.59
N TRP A 187 -9.36 -7.08 -2.16
CA TRP A 187 -9.39 -7.68 -0.83
C TRP A 187 -9.66 -9.20 -0.88
N PRO A 188 -8.64 -10.00 -1.27
CA PRO A 188 -8.86 -11.41 -1.57
C PRO A 188 -9.28 -12.24 -0.35
N ASP A 189 -8.81 -11.87 0.84
CA ASP A 189 -9.22 -12.51 2.10
C ASP A 189 -10.72 -12.37 2.39
N TYR A 190 -11.42 -11.46 1.70
CA TYR A 190 -12.87 -11.30 1.73
C TYR A 190 -13.53 -11.56 0.36
N ASN A 191 -12.85 -12.33 -0.52
CA ASN A 191 -13.34 -12.73 -1.84
C ASN A 191 -13.67 -11.55 -2.78
N SER A 192 -13.08 -10.37 -2.59
CA SER A 192 -13.38 -9.20 -3.41
C SER A 192 -12.15 -8.76 -4.20
N ASP A 193 -12.34 -8.45 -5.47
CA ASP A 193 -11.38 -7.77 -6.34
C ASP A 193 -11.80 -6.34 -6.70
N LEU A 194 -12.87 -5.86 -6.07
CA LEU A 194 -13.42 -4.51 -6.21
C LEU A 194 -14.13 -4.10 -4.90
N ALA A 195 -13.41 -4.18 -3.78
CA ALA A 195 -13.97 -3.86 -2.47
C ALA A 195 -14.46 -2.40 -2.45
N PHE A 196 -13.62 -1.52 -2.97
CA PHE A 196 -13.82 -0.08 -3.12
C PHE A 196 -12.95 0.40 -4.29
N ARG A 197 -13.18 1.63 -4.73
CA ARG A 197 -12.42 2.27 -5.80
C ARG A 197 -11.92 3.62 -5.34
N ASN A 198 -10.63 3.85 -5.54
CA ASN A 198 -9.98 5.13 -5.32
C ASN A 198 -9.83 5.87 -6.65
N THR A 199 -10.02 7.19 -6.64
CA THR A 199 -9.56 8.10 -7.69
C THR A 199 -8.44 8.94 -7.11
N VAL A 200 -7.21 8.63 -7.49
CA VAL A 200 -6.00 9.30 -6.97
C VAL A 200 -5.46 10.24 -8.04
N VAL A 201 -5.20 11.50 -7.69
CA VAL A 201 -4.56 12.44 -8.60
C VAL A 201 -3.10 12.61 -8.20
N VAL A 202 -2.19 12.38 -9.15
CA VAL A 202 -0.74 12.53 -8.96
C VAL A 202 -0.16 13.54 -9.93
N GLN A 203 0.86 14.25 -9.49
CA GLN A 203 1.66 15.17 -10.29
C GLN A 203 3.07 14.60 -10.45
N PRO A 204 3.45 14.08 -11.63
CA PRO A 204 4.82 13.67 -11.90
C PRO A 204 5.74 14.88 -12.10
N PHE A 205 7.01 14.74 -11.73
CA PHE A 205 8.07 15.72 -11.97
C PHE A 205 9.18 15.14 -12.87
N GLU A 206 9.95 16.03 -13.51
CA GLU A 206 10.99 15.65 -14.48
C GLU A 206 12.17 14.88 -13.85
N ASP A 207 12.42 15.09 -12.56
CA ASP A 207 13.47 14.40 -11.81
C ASP A 207 13.09 12.96 -11.39
N GLY A 208 11.89 12.51 -11.77
CA GLY A 208 11.35 11.20 -11.45
C GLY A 208 10.54 11.14 -10.15
N THR A 209 10.59 12.19 -9.33
CA THR A 209 9.71 12.32 -8.16
C THR A 209 8.28 12.66 -8.59
N PHE A 210 7.37 12.67 -7.62
CA PHE A 210 5.97 13.02 -7.86
C PHE A 210 5.30 13.48 -6.58
N ARG A 211 4.08 14.02 -6.70
CA ARG A 211 3.25 14.45 -5.58
C ARG A 211 1.83 13.91 -5.69
N TYR A 212 1.30 13.34 -4.61
CA TYR A 212 -0.13 13.05 -4.48
C TYR A 212 -0.89 14.35 -4.23
N LEU A 213 -1.92 14.64 -5.01
CA LEU A 213 -2.71 15.87 -4.90
C LEU A 213 -4.06 15.64 -4.22
N SER A 214 -4.66 14.47 -4.43
CA SER A 214 -5.94 14.12 -3.83
C SER A 214 -6.21 12.62 -3.91
N ASN A 215 -7.13 12.18 -3.06
CA ASN A 215 -7.79 10.88 -3.13
C ASN A 215 -9.30 11.07 -2.93
N SER A 216 -10.11 10.40 -3.73
CA SER A 216 -11.53 10.18 -3.43
C SER A 216 -11.87 8.69 -3.51
N ILE A 217 -12.87 8.27 -2.73
CA ILE A 217 -13.21 6.86 -2.55
C ILE A 217 -14.68 6.63 -2.84
N GLU A 218 -14.95 5.56 -3.57
CA GLU A 218 -16.26 4.96 -3.76
C GLU A 218 -16.26 3.56 -3.12
N GLN A 219 -17.14 3.31 -2.16
CA GLN A 219 -17.35 1.96 -1.61
C GLN A 219 -18.25 1.17 -2.58
N ILE A 220 -17.85 -0.04 -2.93
CA ILE A 220 -18.55 -0.83 -3.97
C ILE A 220 -19.09 -2.12 -3.36
N GLU A 221 -18.22 -3.09 -3.05
CA GLU A 221 -18.63 -4.37 -2.50
C GLU A 221 -18.52 -4.44 -0.98
N LEU A 222 -17.54 -3.75 -0.39
CA LEU A 222 -17.22 -3.86 1.03
C LEU A 222 -17.06 -2.49 1.70
N GLU A 223 -17.21 -2.49 3.02
CA GLU A 223 -16.87 -1.32 3.81
C GLU A 223 -15.35 -1.07 3.82
N LEU A 224 -14.94 0.19 3.98
CA LEU A 224 -13.53 0.52 4.13
C LEU A 224 -12.97 -0.12 5.40
N PRO A 225 -11.67 -0.48 5.42
CA PRO A 225 -10.99 -0.78 6.66
C PRO A 225 -11.16 0.37 7.66
N PRO A 226 -11.20 0.10 8.97
CA PRO A 226 -11.27 1.14 9.97
C PRO A 226 -10.13 2.15 9.79
N ILE A 227 -10.46 3.45 9.84
CA ILE A 227 -9.49 4.54 9.83
C ILE A 227 -8.44 4.27 10.90
N ALA A 228 -7.17 4.38 10.52
CA ALA A 228 -6.07 4.28 11.46
C ALA A 228 -6.18 5.43 12.44
N ARG A 229 -6.37 5.11 13.72
CA ARG A 229 -6.44 6.12 14.78
C ARG A 229 -5.02 6.56 15.10
N THR A 230 -4.80 7.87 15.18
CA THR A 230 -3.65 8.39 15.94
C THR A 230 -3.76 7.86 17.36
N LYS A 231 -2.70 7.25 17.90
CA LYS A 231 -2.68 6.97 19.34
C LYS A 231 -2.83 8.33 20.04
N GLY A 232 -3.89 8.45 20.84
CA GLY A 232 -4.11 9.61 21.71
C GLY A 232 -3.20 9.60 22.93
#